data_AF-A0A959KPP6-F1
#
_entry.id   AF-A0A959KPP6-F1
#
_cell.length_a   1.000
_cell.length_b   1.000
_cell.length_c   1.000
_cell.angle_alpha   90.00
_cell.angle_beta   90.00
_cell.angle_gamma   90.00
#
_symmetry.space_group_name_H-M   'P 1'
#
loop_
_entity.id
_entity.type
_entity.pdbx_description
1 polymer ?
#
loop_
_entity_poly.entity_id
_entity_poly.type
_entity_poly.pdbx_seq_one_letter_code
_entity_poly.pdbx_strand_id
1 'polypeptide(L)'
;MNRSTYSGIILVLLMALAFTTQAQLLPDYSVLLAGGKQTFPENVATFRTEGALHEEEVLEGVYYRFLQFYQIPDAGQRQAIREAGIELLQYIPNRTFIASLPTEIDADLLEALGVRSIQPILPTNKMASGLATLAAQPTVELLLHYFPDIPQERVRAYCAADGLEILAQNGQNDVLRVRIAGERLHQLASLPYLAYAEAAPEPGEPEDTRGRSLHRANTLDMNTPSGRKYTGEGINVLVRDDGIVGPHIDFQGRLVQDINNDNGTHGDGVAGIFGGAGNLDPNER
;
A
#
# COMPACT_ATOMS: atom_id res chain seq x y z
N MET A 1 -11.94 -75.78 -17.82
CA MET A 1 -11.55 -74.50 -18.46
C MET A 1 -11.70 -73.40 -17.43
N ASN A 2 -10.59 -73.01 -16.79
CA ASN A 2 -10.59 -72.17 -15.59
C ASN A 2 -10.64 -70.67 -15.92
N ARG A 3 -11.64 -69.98 -15.35
CA ARG A 3 -11.88 -68.53 -15.41
C ARG A 3 -10.82 -67.67 -14.68
N SER A 4 -9.65 -68.24 -14.37
CA SER A 4 -8.65 -67.63 -13.46
C SER A 4 -7.56 -66.82 -14.18
N THR A 5 -7.44 -66.88 -15.50
CA THR A 5 -6.32 -66.27 -16.24
C THR A 5 -6.64 -64.89 -16.83
N TYR A 6 -7.91 -64.50 -16.93
CA TYR A 6 -8.30 -63.20 -17.50
C TYR A 6 -8.25 -62.03 -16.50
N SER A 7 -8.18 -62.32 -15.19
CA SER A 7 -8.16 -61.28 -14.15
C SER A 7 -6.76 -60.67 -13.95
N GLY A 8 -5.70 -61.42 -14.25
CA GLY A 8 -4.31 -60.95 -14.11
C GLY A 8 -3.87 -59.99 -15.23
N ILE A 9 -4.41 -60.12 -16.44
CA ILE A 9 -4.00 -59.30 -17.60
C ILE A 9 -4.67 -57.91 -17.57
N ILE A 10 -5.89 -57.80 -17.03
CA ILE A 10 -6.57 -56.51 -16.87
C ILE A 10 -5.92 -55.66 -15.76
N LEU A 11 -5.36 -56.30 -14.74
CA LEU A 11 -4.69 -55.59 -13.64
C LEU A 11 -3.33 -54.99 -14.06
N VAL A 12 -2.60 -55.64 -14.98
CA VAL A 12 -1.33 -55.11 -15.49
C VAL A 12 -1.55 -53.97 -16.50
N LEU A 13 -2.65 -53.99 -17.26
CA LEU A 13 -2.99 -52.88 -18.18
C LEU A 13 -3.46 -51.61 -17.43
N LEU A 14 -4.04 -51.75 -16.24
CA LEU A 14 -4.48 -50.63 -15.39
C LEU A 14 -3.35 -49.98 -14.58
N MET A 15 -2.24 -50.68 -14.34
CA MET A 15 -1.06 -50.10 -13.68
C MET A 15 -0.16 -49.28 -14.63
N ALA A 16 -0.30 -49.44 -15.95
CA ALA A 16 0.45 -48.67 -16.94
C ALA A 16 -0.14 -47.27 -17.23
N LEU A 17 -1.35 -46.96 -16.74
CA LEU A 17 -2.02 -45.66 -16.92
C LEU A 17 -1.83 -44.69 -15.73
N ALA A 18 -0.98 -45.04 -14.76
CA ALA A 18 -0.69 -44.19 -13.60
C ALA A 18 0.62 -43.38 -13.75
N PHE A 19 1.09 -43.14 -14.97
CA PHE A 19 1.99 -42.02 -15.24
C PHE A 19 1.16 -40.74 -15.14
N THR A 20 0.94 -40.32 -13.90
CA THR A 20 0.51 -38.95 -13.60
C THR A 20 1.53 -38.02 -14.23
N THR A 21 1.10 -37.34 -15.29
CA THR A 21 1.77 -36.14 -15.76
C THR A 21 1.76 -35.17 -14.60
N GLN A 22 2.88 -35.07 -13.87
CA GLN A 22 3.17 -33.85 -13.13
C GLN A 22 3.36 -32.77 -14.18
N ALA A 23 2.27 -32.13 -14.59
CA ALA A 23 2.35 -30.80 -15.16
C ALA A 23 2.95 -29.93 -14.06
N GLN A 24 4.27 -29.75 -14.08
CA GLN A 24 4.88 -28.67 -13.32
C GLN A 24 4.16 -27.40 -13.80
N LEU A 25 3.35 -26.81 -12.93
CA LEU A 25 2.80 -25.49 -13.17
C LEU A 25 4.00 -24.61 -13.45
N LEU A 26 4.11 -24.13 -14.69
CA LEU A 26 5.16 -23.19 -15.06
C LEU A 26 5.09 -22.04 -14.04
N PRO A 27 6.24 -21.60 -13.50
CA PRO A 27 6.23 -20.53 -12.52
C PRO A 27 5.51 -19.31 -13.12
N ASP A 28 4.51 -18.78 -12.41
CA ASP A 28 3.86 -17.54 -12.83
C ASP A 28 4.85 -16.38 -12.65
N TYR A 29 5.12 -15.67 -13.75
CA TYR A 29 5.99 -14.50 -13.82
C TYR A 29 5.22 -13.25 -14.24
N SER A 30 3.90 -13.28 -14.15
CA SER A 30 3.09 -12.09 -14.37
C SER A 30 3.29 -11.07 -13.26
N VAL A 31 3.33 -9.80 -13.60
CA VAL A 31 3.50 -8.71 -12.64
C VAL A 31 2.17 -7.97 -12.53
N LEU A 32 1.71 -7.77 -11.31
CA LEU A 32 0.45 -7.08 -11.02
C LEU A 32 0.78 -5.64 -10.64
N LEU A 33 0.56 -4.72 -11.58
CA LEU A 33 0.74 -3.28 -11.37
C LEU A 33 -0.62 -2.58 -11.31
N ALA A 34 -0.65 -1.31 -10.90
CA ALA A 34 -1.88 -0.51 -10.88
C ALA A 34 -2.55 -0.43 -12.26
N GLY A 35 -1.76 -0.43 -13.34
CA GLY A 35 -2.24 -0.47 -14.72
C GLY A 35 -2.68 -1.86 -15.22
N GLY A 36 -2.66 -2.88 -14.36
CA GLY A 36 -3.09 -4.24 -14.68
C GLY A 36 -1.98 -5.27 -14.73
N LYS A 37 -2.33 -6.48 -15.18
CA LYS A 37 -1.43 -7.63 -15.30
C LYS A 37 -0.51 -7.46 -16.51
N GLN A 38 0.79 -7.57 -16.28
CA GLN A 38 1.84 -7.52 -17.31
C GLN A 38 2.73 -8.77 -17.25
N THR A 39 3.54 -8.99 -18.29
CA THR A 39 4.55 -10.06 -18.31
C THR A 39 5.88 -9.46 -18.68
N PHE A 40 6.88 -9.63 -17.83
CA PHE A 40 8.23 -9.12 -18.11
C PHE A 40 9.06 -10.15 -18.89
N PRO A 41 9.77 -9.71 -19.95
CA PRO A 41 10.64 -10.59 -20.73
C PRO A 41 11.87 -11.01 -19.92
N GLU A 42 12.44 -12.15 -20.27
CA GLU A 42 13.73 -12.59 -19.75
C GLU A 42 14.84 -11.89 -20.53
N ASN A 43 15.32 -10.77 -19.99
CA ASN A 43 16.15 -9.81 -20.74
C ASN A 43 17.43 -9.39 -20.02
N VAL A 44 17.79 -10.04 -18.92
CA VAL A 44 19.00 -9.69 -18.16
C VAL A 44 20.27 -9.94 -18.98
N ALA A 45 20.39 -11.09 -19.65
CA ALA A 45 21.58 -11.43 -20.45
C ALA A 45 21.89 -10.40 -21.56
N THR A 46 20.84 -9.77 -22.10
CA THR A 46 20.95 -8.73 -23.14
C THR A 46 20.90 -7.31 -22.58
N PHE A 47 20.76 -7.14 -21.26
CA PHE A 47 20.79 -5.84 -20.62
C PHE A 47 22.17 -5.22 -20.79
N ARG A 48 22.20 -3.95 -21.16
CA ARG A 48 23.39 -3.11 -21.20
C ARG A 48 22.98 -1.77 -20.65
N THR A 49 23.69 -1.26 -19.67
CA THR A 49 23.38 0.06 -19.07
C THR A 49 23.57 1.17 -20.10
N GLU A 50 24.59 1.04 -20.97
CA GLU A 50 24.80 1.91 -22.13
C GLU A 50 23.60 1.81 -23.10
N GLY A 51 22.83 2.91 -23.19
CA GLY A 51 21.68 3.04 -24.09
C GLY A 51 20.31 2.64 -23.49
N ALA A 52 20.28 2.01 -22.31
CA ALA A 52 19.04 1.66 -21.60
C ALA A 52 18.70 2.59 -20.43
N LEU A 53 19.61 3.51 -20.09
CA LEU A 53 19.48 4.47 -18.99
C LEU A 53 19.57 5.88 -19.53
N HIS A 54 18.56 6.71 -19.23
CA HIS A 54 18.62 8.14 -19.50
C HIS A 54 19.26 8.87 -18.31
N GLU A 55 20.08 9.89 -18.57
CA GLU A 55 20.75 10.67 -17.50
C GLU A 55 19.76 11.25 -16.49
N GLU A 56 18.54 11.61 -16.95
CA GLU A 56 17.45 12.14 -16.12
C GLU A 56 16.89 11.13 -15.11
N GLU A 57 17.15 9.83 -15.30
CA GLU A 57 16.72 8.77 -14.38
C GLU A 57 17.72 8.54 -13.23
N VAL A 58 18.93 9.11 -13.32
CA VAL A 58 20.02 8.85 -12.38
C VAL A 58 19.99 9.87 -11.24
N LEU A 59 19.98 9.35 -10.02
CA LEU A 59 20.11 10.13 -8.80
C LEU A 59 21.37 9.68 -8.07
N GLU A 60 22.36 10.57 -7.98
CA GLU A 60 23.58 10.32 -7.18
C GLU A 60 24.31 9.00 -7.51
N GLY A 61 24.29 8.60 -8.78
CA GLY A 61 24.94 7.36 -9.24
C GLY A 61 24.10 6.09 -9.04
N VAL A 62 22.83 6.22 -8.66
CA VAL A 62 21.85 5.12 -8.65
C VAL A 62 20.64 5.40 -9.53
N TYR A 63 19.92 4.35 -9.90
CA TYR A 63 18.67 4.43 -10.65
C TYR A 63 17.72 3.29 -10.25
N TYR A 64 16.43 3.46 -10.54
CA TYR A 64 15.37 2.55 -10.07
C TYR A 64 14.78 1.71 -11.19
N ARG A 65 14.63 0.40 -10.94
CA ARG A 65 14.05 -0.56 -11.89
C ARG A 65 13.15 -1.58 -11.19
N PHE A 66 12.28 -2.20 -11.96
CA PHE A 66 11.71 -3.48 -11.56
C PHE A 66 12.73 -4.60 -11.85
N LEU A 67 13.06 -5.38 -10.83
CA LEU A 67 13.83 -6.61 -10.94
C LEU A 67 12.93 -7.81 -10.65
N GLN A 68 12.80 -8.72 -11.62
CA GLN A 68 12.13 -9.99 -11.41
C GLN A 68 13.17 -11.11 -11.33
N PHE A 69 13.05 -11.97 -10.34
CA PHE A 69 13.96 -13.09 -10.10
C PHE A 69 13.33 -14.43 -10.51
N TYR A 70 14.15 -15.44 -10.80
CA TYR A 70 13.65 -16.81 -11.01
C TYR A 70 13.03 -17.40 -9.74
N GLN A 71 13.56 -17.04 -8.57
CA GLN A 71 13.08 -17.43 -7.24
C GLN A 71 13.14 -16.22 -6.31
N ILE A 72 12.32 -16.20 -5.25
CA ILE A 72 12.43 -15.13 -4.24
C ILE A 72 13.81 -15.26 -3.60
N PRO A 73 14.65 -14.20 -3.60
CA PRO A 73 15.97 -14.25 -3.00
C PRO A 73 15.91 -14.65 -1.52
N ASP A 74 16.65 -15.71 -1.16
CA ASP A 74 16.81 -16.12 0.24
C ASP A 74 17.72 -15.15 1.02
N ALA A 75 18.00 -15.44 2.29
CA ALA A 75 18.80 -14.56 3.13
C ALA A 75 20.25 -14.39 2.59
N GLY A 76 20.85 -15.45 2.05
CA GLY A 76 22.20 -15.42 1.49
C GLY A 76 22.25 -14.65 0.18
N GLN A 77 21.29 -14.89 -0.71
CA GLN A 77 21.15 -14.14 -1.96
C GLN A 77 20.86 -12.66 -1.70
N ARG A 78 19.99 -12.32 -0.74
CA ARG A 78 19.75 -10.92 -0.33
C ARG A 78 21.01 -10.23 0.17
N GLN A 79 21.88 -10.95 0.86
CA GLN A 79 23.16 -10.40 1.30
C GLN A 79 24.09 -10.15 0.09
N ALA A 80 24.21 -11.11 -0.82
CA ALA A 80 25.00 -10.93 -2.05
C ALA A 80 24.47 -9.77 -2.92
N ILE A 81 23.15 -9.59 -3.01
CA ILE A 81 22.51 -8.47 -3.72
C ILE A 81 22.92 -7.13 -3.10
N ARG A 82 22.90 -7.01 -1.77
CA ARG A 82 23.37 -5.80 -1.07
C ARG A 82 24.87 -5.55 -1.25
N GLU A 83 25.68 -6.61 -1.21
CA GLU A 83 27.12 -6.52 -1.45
C GLU A 83 27.46 -6.06 -2.88
N ALA A 84 26.57 -6.35 -3.84
CA ALA A 84 26.61 -5.80 -5.19
C ALA A 84 26.12 -4.34 -5.29
N GLY A 85 25.74 -3.72 -4.18
CA GLY A 85 25.22 -2.34 -4.14
C GLY A 85 23.76 -2.21 -4.57
N ILE A 86 23.02 -3.31 -4.72
CA ILE A 86 21.60 -3.29 -5.09
C ILE A 86 20.75 -3.34 -3.81
N GLU A 87 19.80 -2.43 -3.69
CA GLU A 87 18.83 -2.43 -2.59
C GLU A 87 17.43 -2.82 -3.09
N LEU A 88 16.84 -3.85 -2.47
CA LEU A 88 15.46 -4.29 -2.78
C LEU A 88 14.46 -3.54 -1.89
N LEU A 89 13.79 -2.54 -2.46
CA LEU A 89 12.99 -1.56 -1.71
C LEU A 89 11.56 -2.03 -1.44
N GLN A 90 10.88 -2.53 -2.47
CA GLN A 90 9.48 -2.92 -2.36
C GLN A 90 9.24 -4.23 -3.12
N TYR A 91 8.58 -5.18 -2.46
CA TYR A 91 8.12 -6.40 -3.11
C TYR A 91 6.83 -6.15 -3.91
N ILE A 92 6.83 -6.65 -5.13
CA ILE A 92 5.69 -6.74 -6.03
C ILE A 92 5.41 -8.24 -6.26
N PRO A 93 4.15 -8.67 -6.41
CA PRO A 93 3.82 -10.08 -6.61
C PRO A 93 4.66 -10.76 -7.71
N ASN A 94 4.82 -12.08 -7.54
CA ASN A 94 5.57 -12.95 -8.45
C ASN A 94 7.05 -12.57 -8.60
N ARG A 95 7.77 -12.57 -7.47
CA ARG A 95 9.24 -12.50 -7.40
C ARG A 95 9.81 -11.19 -7.97
N THR A 96 9.01 -10.15 -7.98
CA THR A 96 9.37 -8.86 -8.57
C THR A 96 9.63 -7.86 -7.45
N PHE A 97 10.62 -7.01 -7.62
CA PHE A 97 10.96 -5.97 -6.66
C PHE A 97 11.19 -4.66 -7.38
N ILE A 98 10.80 -3.55 -6.78
CA ILE A 98 11.43 -2.26 -7.07
C ILE A 98 12.79 -2.27 -6.38
N ALA A 99 13.84 -1.98 -7.14
CA ALA A 99 15.20 -1.97 -6.65
C ALA A 99 15.93 -0.69 -7.04
N SER A 100 16.85 -0.28 -6.18
CA SER A 100 17.88 0.73 -6.43
C SER A 100 19.13 0.03 -6.94
N LEU A 101 19.70 0.50 -8.05
CA LEU A 101 20.88 -0.10 -8.69
C LEU A 101 21.96 0.96 -8.94
N PRO A 102 23.24 0.65 -8.73
CA PRO A 102 24.34 1.52 -9.14
C PRO A 102 24.44 1.60 -10.67
N THR A 103 24.83 2.75 -11.21
CA THR A 103 24.98 2.96 -12.66
C THR A 103 26.01 2.06 -13.34
N GLU A 104 26.92 1.46 -12.57
CA GLU A 104 27.98 0.58 -13.07
C GLU A 104 27.59 -0.91 -13.05
N ILE A 105 26.31 -1.23 -12.79
CA ILE A 105 25.87 -2.63 -12.73
C ILE A 105 26.00 -3.33 -14.08
N ASP A 106 26.49 -4.56 -14.03
CA ASP A 106 26.68 -5.41 -15.20
C ASP A 106 25.66 -6.54 -15.28
N ALA A 107 25.35 -6.98 -16.50
CA ALA A 107 24.40 -8.05 -16.78
C ALA A 107 24.84 -9.40 -16.22
N ASP A 108 26.13 -9.73 -16.29
CA ASP A 108 26.64 -11.02 -15.80
C ASP A 108 26.47 -11.13 -14.27
N LEU A 109 26.64 -10.01 -13.57
CA LEU A 109 26.40 -9.93 -12.12
C LEU A 109 24.91 -10.10 -11.79
N LEU A 110 24.01 -9.42 -12.52
CA LEU A 110 22.56 -9.58 -12.33
C LEU A 110 22.11 -11.03 -12.60
N GLU A 111 22.66 -11.67 -13.63
CA GLU A 111 22.39 -13.08 -13.94
C GLU A 111 22.89 -14.01 -12.83
N ALA A 112 24.11 -13.79 -12.32
CA ALA A 112 24.67 -14.53 -11.20
C ALA A 112 23.85 -14.38 -9.90
N LEU A 113 23.21 -13.23 -9.70
CA LEU A 113 22.30 -12.96 -8.58
C LEU A 113 20.89 -13.58 -8.79
N GLY A 114 20.65 -14.24 -9.92
CA GLY A 114 19.39 -14.92 -10.22
C GLY A 114 18.28 -13.98 -10.73
N VAL A 115 18.65 -12.80 -11.23
CA VAL A 115 17.70 -11.87 -11.86
C VAL A 115 17.33 -12.42 -13.23
N ARG A 116 16.03 -12.52 -13.48
CA ARG A 116 15.43 -12.94 -14.75
C ARG A 116 15.12 -11.76 -15.67
N SER A 117 14.56 -10.69 -15.10
CA SER A 117 14.14 -9.51 -15.84
C SER A 117 14.52 -8.22 -15.16
N ILE A 118 14.87 -7.22 -15.96
CA ILE A 118 15.07 -5.83 -15.55
C ILE A 118 14.22 -4.93 -16.44
N GLN A 119 13.31 -4.15 -15.84
CA GLN A 119 12.40 -3.26 -16.56
C GLN A 119 12.42 -1.83 -15.99
N PRO A 120 12.28 -0.80 -16.84
CA PRO A 120 12.10 0.57 -16.37
C PRO A 120 10.79 0.72 -15.59
N ILE A 121 10.78 1.62 -14.61
CA ILE A 121 9.54 2.07 -13.95
C ILE A 121 8.97 3.19 -14.80
N LEU A 122 7.97 2.89 -15.60
CA LEU A 122 7.38 3.85 -16.52
C LEU A 122 6.57 4.92 -15.76
N PRO A 123 6.43 6.14 -16.29
CA PRO A 123 5.57 7.17 -15.71
C PRO A 123 4.15 6.69 -15.39
N THR A 124 3.59 5.80 -16.22
CA THR A 124 2.27 5.19 -16.02
C THR A 124 2.17 4.27 -14.80
N ASN A 125 3.31 3.82 -14.24
CA ASN A 125 3.36 3.01 -13.03
C ASN A 125 3.37 3.86 -11.75
N LYS A 126 3.67 5.15 -11.86
CA LYS A 126 3.91 6.05 -10.72
C LYS A 126 2.70 6.91 -10.35
N MET A 127 1.57 6.76 -11.04
CA MET A 127 0.41 7.65 -10.87
C MET A 127 -0.85 6.87 -10.55
N ALA A 128 -1.59 7.31 -9.53
CA ALA A 128 -2.89 6.76 -9.20
C ALA A 128 -3.91 6.95 -10.32
N SER A 129 -4.85 6.01 -10.41
CA SER A 129 -5.98 6.14 -11.31
C SER A 129 -6.81 7.38 -10.94
N GLY A 130 -7.21 8.14 -11.95
CA GLY A 130 -7.97 9.38 -11.76
C GLY A 130 -7.11 10.64 -11.58
N LEU A 131 -5.81 10.53 -11.32
CA LEU A 131 -4.98 11.73 -11.13
C LEU A 131 -4.90 12.62 -12.38
N ALA A 132 -5.02 12.01 -13.57
CA ALA A 132 -5.09 12.72 -14.84
C ALA A 132 -6.32 13.65 -14.96
N THR A 133 -7.43 13.38 -14.25
CA THR A 133 -8.62 14.24 -14.32
C THR A 133 -8.42 15.57 -13.58
N LEU A 134 -7.43 15.62 -12.68
CA LEU A 134 -7.10 16.83 -11.92
C LEU A 134 -6.20 17.79 -12.71
N ALA A 135 -5.71 17.40 -13.89
CA ALA A 135 -4.80 18.23 -14.70
C ALA A 135 -5.40 19.55 -15.18
N ALA A 136 -6.74 19.66 -15.24
CA ALA A 136 -7.44 20.90 -15.59
C ALA A 136 -7.55 21.89 -14.42
N GLN A 137 -7.25 21.47 -13.19
CA GLN A 137 -7.31 22.35 -12.03
C GLN A 137 -6.08 23.27 -12.01
N PRO A 138 -6.21 24.54 -11.56
CA PRO A 138 -5.07 25.45 -11.46
C PRO A 138 -3.95 24.89 -10.60
N THR A 139 -4.31 24.26 -9.48
CA THR A 139 -3.38 23.63 -8.53
C THR A 139 -3.97 22.33 -8.04
N VAL A 140 -3.10 21.35 -7.78
CA VAL A 140 -3.46 20.03 -7.26
C VAL A 140 -2.58 19.72 -6.06
N GLU A 141 -3.20 19.22 -5.00
CA GLU A 141 -2.48 18.70 -3.84
C GLU A 141 -2.38 17.18 -3.93
N LEU A 142 -1.19 16.67 -3.61
CA LEU A 142 -0.82 15.28 -3.82
C LEU A 142 -0.14 14.71 -2.58
N LEU A 143 -0.26 13.40 -2.38
CA LEU A 143 0.70 12.64 -1.61
C LEU A 143 1.77 12.12 -2.58
N LEU A 144 3.00 12.62 -2.42
CA LEU A 144 4.18 12.22 -3.16
C LEU A 144 4.93 11.18 -2.34
N HIS A 145 4.91 9.93 -2.80
CA HIS A 145 5.70 8.83 -2.26
C HIS A 145 7.04 8.79 -2.99
N TYR A 146 8.14 8.80 -2.24
CA TYR A 146 9.50 8.72 -2.77
C TYR A 146 10.18 7.40 -2.38
N PHE A 147 11.33 7.09 -2.99
CA PHE A 147 12.03 5.84 -2.68
C PHE A 147 12.66 5.87 -1.28
N PRO A 148 12.50 4.82 -0.44
CA PRO A 148 12.93 4.83 0.96
C PRO A 148 14.45 4.97 1.20
N ASP A 149 15.26 4.68 0.19
CA ASP A 149 16.71 4.84 0.24
C ASP A 149 17.16 6.29 0.04
N ILE A 150 16.25 7.21 -0.33
CA ILE A 150 16.54 8.64 -0.46
C ILE A 150 16.20 9.35 0.86
N PRO A 151 17.15 10.02 1.52
CA PRO A 151 16.87 10.81 2.70
C PRO A 151 15.86 11.92 2.41
N GLN A 152 14.88 12.12 3.29
CA GLN A 152 13.82 13.13 3.11
C GLN A 152 14.38 14.53 2.83
N GLU A 153 15.50 14.91 3.45
CA GLU A 153 16.18 16.18 3.19
C GLU A 153 16.56 16.37 1.72
N ARG A 154 17.05 15.31 1.06
CA ARG A 154 17.41 15.31 -0.36
C ARG A 154 16.16 15.46 -1.22
N VAL A 155 15.11 14.71 -0.92
CA VAL A 155 13.81 14.81 -1.62
C VAL A 155 13.24 16.22 -1.52
N ARG A 156 13.34 16.88 -0.36
CA ARG A 156 12.90 18.28 -0.22
C ARG A 156 13.67 19.22 -1.14
N ALA A 157 14.98 19.03 -1.27
CA ALA A 157 15.80 19.82 -2.18
C ALA A 157 15.40 19.58 -3.65
N TYR A 158 15.12 18.33 -4.03
CA TYR A 158 14.61 17.99 -5.37
C TYR A 158 13.25 18.63 -5.64
N CYS A 159 12.29 18.48 -4.72
CA CYS A 159 10.98 19.11 -4.81
C CYS A 159 11.09 20.63 -5.03
N ALA A 160 11.97 21.31 -4.28
CA ALA A 160 12.18 22.74 -4.44
C ALA A 160 12.78 23.11 -5.82
N ALA A 161 13.74 22.32 -6.31
CA ALA A 161 14.34 22.51 -7.63
C ALA A 161 13.32 22.31 -8.77
N ASP A 162 12.40 21.37 -8.61
CA ASP A 162 11.32 21.07 -9.56
C ASP A 162 10.09 21.99 -9.38
N GLY A 163 10.14 22.93 -8.43
CA GLY A 163 9.05 23.89 -8.18
C GLY A 163 7.78 23.25 -7.59
N LEU A 164 7.93 22.20 -6.78
CA LEU A 164 6.89 21.63 -5.94
C LEU A 164 6.85 22.36 -4.60
N GLU A 165 5.67 22.83 -4.20
CA GLU A 165 5.46 23.42 -2.88
C GLU A 165 5.18 22.31 -1.86
N ILE A 166 5.99 22.22 -0.80
CA ILE A 166 5.80 21.21 0.26
C ILE A 166 4.86 21.78 1.32
N LEU A 167 3.70 21.15 1.51
CA LEU A 167 2.66 21.59 2.45
C LEU A 167 2.80 20.93 3.83
N ALA A 168 3.15 19.64 3.84
CA ALA A 168 3.29 18.87 5.07
C ALA A 168 4.27 17.71 4.90
N GLN A 169 4.90 17.35 6.01
CA GLN A 169 5.78 16.20 6.18
C GLN A 169 5.70 15.73 7.63
N ASN A 170 5.91 14.44 7.89
CA ASN A 170 5.92 13.89 9.25
C ASN A 170 7.31 13.39 9.70
N GLY A 171 8.29 13.35 8.79
CA GLY A 171 9.64 12.84 9.07
C GLY A 171 9.73 11.36 9.47
N GLN A 172 8.63 10.61 9.36
CA GLN A 172 8.52 9.21 9.78
C GLN A 172 8.26 8.25 8.62
N ASN A 173 7.71 8.73 7.52
CA ASN A 173 7.42 7.93 6.33
C ASN A 173 7.98 8.58 5.05
N ASP A 174 7.97 7.79 3.98
CA ASP A 174 8.51 8.18 2.68
C ASP A 174 7.50 8.97 1.83
N VAL A 175 6.76 9.89 2.48
CA VAL A 175 5.64 10.62 1.87
C VAL A 175 5.71 12.10 2.20
N LEU A 176 5.51 12.94 1.18
CA LEU A 176 5.33 14.39 1.30
C LEU A 176 3.96 14.79 0.80
N ARG A 177 3.27 15.70 1.51
CA ARG A 177 2.12 16.41 0.92
C ARG A 177 2.64 17.60 0.14
N VAL A 178 2.40 17.61 -1.17
CA VAL A 178 2.92 18.65 -2.07
C VAL A 178 1.79 19.31 -2.87
N ARG A 179 2.04 20.51 -3.37
CA ARG A 179 1.19 21.22 -4.32
C ARG A 179 1.95 21.48 -5.61
N ILE A 180 1.27 21.25 -6.73
CA ILE A 180 1.78 21.49 -8.09
C ILE A 180 0.70 22.11 -8.97
N ALA A 181 1.08 22.84 -10.02
CA ALA A 181 0.15 23.26 -11.05
C ALA A 181 -0.44 22.04 -11.80
N GLY A 182 -1.75 21.99 -12.01
CA GLY A 182 -2.42 20.82 -12.60
C GLY A 182 -1.86 20.48 -13.98
N GLU A 183 -1.55 21.49 -14.78
CA GLU A 183 -0.92 21.34 -16.11
C GLU A 183 0.43 20.62 -16.09
N ARG A 184 1.15 20.63 -14.96
CA ARG A 184 2.45 19.97 -14.78
C ARG A 184 2.34 18.55 -14.22
N LEU A 185 1.13 18.05 -13.93
CA LEU A 185 0.95 16.70 -13.39
C LEU A 185 1.56 15.60 -14.26
N HIS A 186 1.55 15.77 -15.59
CA HIS A 186 2.16 14.80 -16.50
C HIS A 186 3.69 14.72 -16.37
N GLN A 187 4.35 15.81 -15.97
CA GLN A 187 5.80 15.88 -15.78
C GLN A 187 6.23 15.25 -14.46
N LEU A 188 5.35 15.29 -13.45
CA LEU A 188 5.59 14.71 -12.13
C LEU A 188 6.02 13.24 -12.24
N ALA A 189 5.34 12.48 -13.10
CA ALA A 189 5.59 11.06 -13.30
C ALA A 189 6.97 10.75 -13.91
N SER A 190 7.65 11.74 -14.49
CA SER A 190 9.01 11.60 -15.02
C SER A 190 10.09 11.81 -13.96
N LEU A 191 9.74 12.29 -12.76
CA LEU A 191 10.72 12.57 -11.71
C LEU A 191 11.40 11.28 -11.23
N PRO A 192 12.74 11.27 -11.11
CA PRO A 192 13.48 10.05 -10.79
C PRO A 192 13.35 9.63 -9.33
N TYR A 193 13.06 10.56 -8.41
CA TYR A 193 12.85 10.29 -6.99
C TYR A 193 11.40 9.91 -6.66
N LEU A 194 10.47 10.04 -7.63
CA LEU A 194 9.07 9.69 -7.44
C LEU A 194 8.89 8.17 -7.54
N ALA A 195 8.42 7.56 -6.46
CA ALA A 195 7.96 6.18 -6.44
C ALA A 195 6.47 6.10 -6.85
N TYR A 196 5.63 6.96 -6.28
CA TYR A 196 4.19 6.98 -6.57
C TYR A 196 3.54 8.33 -6.19
N ALA A 197 2.50 8.74 -6.90
CA ALA A 197 1.70 9.92 -6.58
C ALA A 197 0.20 9.60 -6.60
N GLU A 198 -0.51 10.14 -5.61
CA GLU A 198 -1.97 10.08 -5.50
C GLU A 198 -2.52 11.44 -5.06
N ALA A 199 -3.82 11.65 -5.25
CA ALA A 199 -4.48 12.86 -4.78
C ALA A 199 -4.39 12.93 -3.25
N ALA A 200 -4.10 14.12 -2.71
CA ALA A 200 -4.24 14.33 -1.28
C ALA A 200 -5.71 14.10 -0.88
N PRO A 201 -5.96 13.51 0.30
CA PRO A 201 -7.32 13.37 0.78
C PRO A 201 -7.98 14.74 0.92
N GLU A 202 -9.28 14.78 0.67
CA GLU A 202 -10.08 15.95 0.98
C GLU A 202 -9.98 16.29 2.47
N PRO A 203 -10.15 17.55 2.86
CA PRO A 203 -10.26 17.92 4.26
C PRO A 203 -11.28 17.01 4.96
N GLY A 204 -10.91 16.45 6.10
CA GLY A 204 -11.83 15.63 6.89
C GLY A 204 -13.02 16.48 7.33
N GLU A 205 -14.22 15.95 7.14
CA GLU A 205 -15.46 16.51 7.67
C GLU A 205 -15.86 15.71 8.93
N PRO A 206 -16.52 16.32 9.92
CA PRO A 206 -17.07 15.57 11.06
C PRO A 206 -18.06 14.48 10.58
N GLU A 207 -17.80 13.22 10.89
CA GLU A 207 -18.61 12.07 10.43
C GLU A 207 -19.52 11.46 11.53
N ASP A 208 -20.19 12.30 12.32
CA ASP A 208 -20.92 11.84 13.52
C ASP A 208 -22.21 11.05 13.16
N THR A 209 -23.13 11.68 12.44
CA THR A 209 -24.49 11.15 12.21
C THR A 209 -24.56 9.83 11.43
N ARG A 210 -23.55 9.53 10.59
CA ARG A 210 -23.53 8.31 9.76
C ARG A 210 -22.82 7.14 10.44
N GLY A 211 -22.04 7.38 11.50
CA GLY A 211 -21.22 6.36 12.16
C GLY A 211 -22.03 5.12 12.58
N ARG A 212 -23.21 5.33 13.18
CA ARG A 212 -24.11 4.23 13.60
C ARG A 212 -24.53 3.31 12.45
N SER A 213 -24.77 3.87 11.26
CA SER A 213 -25.15 3.09 10.07
C SER A 213 -23.94 2.47 9.38
N LEU A 214 -22.82 3.19 9.30
CA LEU A 214 -21.56 2.71 8.71
C LEU A 214 -21.01 1.50 9.46
N HIS A 215 -21.05 1.55 10.80
CA HIS A 215 -20.56 0.47 11.67
C HIS A 215 -21.63 -0.56 12.03
N ARG A 216 -22.83 -0.46 11.43
CA ARG A 216 -23.97 -1.38 11.66
C ARG A 216 -24.42 -1.48 13.12
N ALA A 217 -24.11 -0.46 13.94
CA ALA A 217 -24.52 -0.40 15.35
C ALA A 217 -26.06 -0.40 15.47
N ASN A 218 -26.75 0.20 14.50
CA ASN A 218 -28.22 0.17 14.38
C ASN A 218 -28.83 -1.25 14.32
N THR A 219 -28.07 -2.28 13.93
CA THR A 219 -28.55 -3.67 13.93
C THR A 219 -28.50 -4.32 15.31
N LEU A 220 -27.61 -3.85 16.19
CA LEU A 220 -27.49 -4.31 17.57
C LEU A 220 -28.55 -3.64 18.46
N ASP A 221 -28.72 -2.33 18.31
CA ASP A 221 -29.73 -1.52 19.01
C ASP A 221 -30.98 -1.30 18.13
N MET A 222 -31.56 -2.40 17.64
CA MET A 222 -32.76 -2.34 16.78
C MET A 222 -34.03 -2.49 17.60
N ASN A 223 -34.90 -1.47 17.56
CA ASN A 223 -36.21 -1.50 18.24
C ASN A 223 -37.30 -2.22 17.41
N THR A 224 -37.06 -3.47 17.05
CA THR A 224 -38.04 -4.36 16.42
C THR A 224 -38.18 -5.65 17.24
N PRO A 225 -39.27 -6.42 17.06
CA PRO A 225 -39.46 -7.68 17.79
C PRO A 225 -38.34 -8.70 17.59
N SER A 226 -37.67 -8.67 16.43
CA SER A 226 -36.53 -9.53 16.09
C SER A 226 -35.16 -8.89 16.33
N GLY A 227 -35.11 -7.66 16.83
CA GLY A 227 -33.88 -6.95 17.14
C GLY A 227 -33.18 -7.48 18.40
N ARG A 228 -31.84 -7.35 18.44
CA ARG A 228 -31.05 -7.78 19.61
C ARG A 228 -31.25 -6.87 20.83
N LYS A 229 -31.61 -5.60 20.59
CA LYS A 229 -31.88 -4.57 21.62
C LYS A 229 -30.72 -4.42 22.61
N TYR A 230 -29.49 -4.53 22.12
CA TYR A 230 -28.31 -4.31 22.94
C TYR A 230 -28.03 -2.82 23.04
N THR A 231 -28.24 -2.28 24.24
CA THR A 231 -28.13 -0.84 24.57
C THR A 231 -26.83 -0.47 25.26
N GLY A 232 -26.00 -1.45 25.63
CA GLY A 232 -24.81 -1.25 26.46
C GLY A 232 -25.10 -1.10 27.96
N GLU A 233 -26.34 -1.32 28.40
CA GLU A 233 -26.69 -1.26 29.83
C GLU A 233 -25.82 -2.21 30.68
N GLY A 234 -25.24 -1.66 31.75
CA GLY A 234 -24.33 -2.40 32.65
C GLY A 234 -22.88 -2.52 32.15
N ILE A 235 -22.54 -1.95 30.99
CA ILE A 235 -21.18 -1.90 30.47
C ILE A 235 -20.56 -0.53 30.74
N ASN A 236 -19.34 -0.52 31.28
CA ASN A 236 -18.55 0.70 31.46
C ASN A 236 -17.46 0.77 30.39
N VAL A 237 -17.29 1.95 29.80
CA VAL A 237 -16.24 2.23 28.81
C VAL A 237 -15.36 3.34 29.36
N LEU A 238 -14.04 3.10 29.37
CA LEU A 238 -13.07 4.12 29.76
C LEU A 238 -12.66 4.93 28.52
N VAL A 239 -12.92 6.23 28.56
CA VAL A 239 -12.34 7.19 27.61
C VAL A 239 -11.14 7.85 28.28
N ARG A 240 -9.95 7.66 27.69
CA ARG A 240 -8.70 8.25 28.17
C ARG A 240 -8.19 9.24 27.13
N ASP A 241 -8.74 10.43 27.17
CA ASP A 241 -8.49 11.50 26.20
C ASP A 241 -7.99 12.79 26.89
N ASP A 242 -8.08 13.93 26.21
CA ASP A 242 -7.42 15.19 26.55
C ASP A 242 -7.96 15.90 27.81
N GLY A 243 -9.06 15.47 28.42
CA GLY A 243 -9.59 16.20 29.57
C GLY A 243 -10.80 15.59 30.27
N ILE A 244 -11.43 16.45 31.06
CA ILE A 244 -12.72 16.19 31.70
C ILE A 244 -13.83 16.16 30.66
N VAL A 245 -14.91 15.44 30.92
CA VAL A 245 -16.09 15.34 30.03
C VAL A 245 -17.25 16.12 30.64
N GLY A 246 -17.86 16.98 29.85
CA GLY A 246 -19.02 17.79 30.23
C GLY A 246 -18.66 19.08 31.00
N PRO A 247 -19.65 19.72 31.64
CA PRO A 247 -21.01 19.21 31.89
C PRO A 247 -21.88 19.17 30.62
N HIS A 248 -22.55 18.04 30.37
CA HIS A 248 -23.52 17.90 29.28
C HIS A 248 -24.68 16.98 29.67
N ILE A 249 -25.91 17.31 29.26
CA ILE A 249 -27.14 16.59 29.66
C ILE A 249 -27.18 15.14 29.16
N ASP A 250 -26.47 14.83 28.07
CA ASP A 250 -26.39 13.47 27.52
C ASP A 250 -25.65 12.49 28.42
N PHE A 251 -24.85 12.98 29.36
CA PHE A 251 -24.14 12.18 30.34
C PHE A 251 -24.87 12.02 31.68
N GLN A 252 -26.09 12.57 31.81
CA GLN A 252 -26.84 12.55 33.06
C GLN A 252 -27.02 11.11 33.58
N GLY A 253 -26.43 10.82 34.74
CA GLY A 253 -26.48 9.51 35.40
C GLY A 253 -25.61 8.41 34.75
N ARG A 254 -24.70 8.76 33.84
CA ARG A 254 -23.87 7.81 33.06
C ARG A 254 -22.37 8.11 33.10
N LEU A 255 -21.96 9.29 33.56
CA LEU A 255 -20.56 9.69 33.66
C LEU A 255 -20.00 9.46 35.07
N VAL A 256 -18.89 8.74 35.12
CA VAL A 256 -18.01 8.65 36.30
C VAL A 256 -16.69 9.27 35.90
N GLN A 257 -16.22 10.25 36.68
CA GLN A 257 -15.01 10.99 36.36
C GLN A 257 -14.18 11.22 37.62
N ASP A 258 -13.00 10.61 37.63
CA ASP A 258 -12.06 10.64 38.76
C ASP A 258 -10.76 11.40 38.41
N ILE A 259 -10.86 12.39 37.51
CA ILE A 259 -9.75 13.23 37.07
C ILE A 259 -10.10 14.73 37.17
N ASN A 260 -9.07 15.53 37.39
CA ASN A 260 -9.19 16.98 37.63
C ASN A 260 -8.41 17.80 36.60
N ASN A 261 -7.82 17.15 35.59
CA ASN A 261 -7.03 17.79 34.56
C ASN A 261 -7.85 17.91 33.27
N ASP A 262 -7.82 19.08 32.68
CA ASP A 262 -8.58 19.43 31.49
C ASP A 262 -7.63 20.13 30.50
N ASN A 263 -7.34 19.47 29.38
CA ASN A 263 -6.43 19.99 28.35
C ASN A 263 -7.12 20.20 26.99
N GLY A 264 -8.45 20.07 26.91
CA GLY A 264 -9.17 20.24 25.65
C GLY A 264 -10.56 19.60 25.65
N THR A 265 -11.23 19.71 24.51
CA THR A 265 -12.62 19.26 24.31
C THR A 265 -12.72 18.03 23.41
N HIS A 266 -11.60 17.41 23.02
CA HIS A 266 -11.63 16.22 22.17
C HIS A 266 -12.27 15.05 22.93
N GLY A 267 -11.99 14.95 24.24
CA GLY A 267 -12.58 13.98 25.15
C GLY A 267 -14.11 14.08 25.25
N ASP A 268 -14.70 15.28 25.19
CA ASP A 268 -16.16 15.45 25.15
C ASP A 268 -16.78 14.77 23.93
N GLY A 269 -16.17 14.98 22.76
CA GLY A 269 -16.60 14.36 21.51
C GLY A 269 -16.46 12.84 21.55
N VAL A 270 -15.28 12.35 21.96
CA VAL A 270 -15.04 10.90 22.05
C VAL A 270 -16.00 10.23 23.05
N ALA A 271 -16.18 10.81 24.23
CA ALA A 271 -17.11 10.30 25.23
C ALA A 271 -18.57 10.40 24.77
N GLY A 272 -18.91 11.44 24.01
CA GLY A 272 -20.24 11.62 23.42
C GLY A 272 -20.60 10.49 22.48
N ILE A 273 -19.68 10.13 21.57
CA ILE A 273 -19.87 9.03 20.61
C ILE A 273 -20.06 7.67 21.30
N PHE A 274 -19.35 7.44 22.42
CA PHE A 274 -19.46 6.16 23.16
C PHE A 274 -20.67 6.10 24.10
N GLY A 275 -21.00 7.19 24.78
CA GLY A 275 -21.86 7.17 25.97
C GLY A 275 -22.97 8.22 25.99
N GLY A 276 -23.05 9.08 24.98
CA GLY A 276 -24.10 10.08 24.83
C GLY A 276 -25.49 9.43 24.76
N ALA A 277 -26.44 9.99 25.51
CA ALA A 277 -27.81 9.49 25.54
C ALA A 277 -28.74 10.10 24.48
N GLY A 278 -28.32 11.16 23.78
CA GLY A 278 -29.18 11.99 22.93
C GLY A 278 -30.34 12.62 23.72
N ASN A 279 -30.09 13.03 24.96
CA ASN A 279 -31.06 13.74 25.81
C ASN A 279 -31.27 15.18 25.32
N LEU A 280 -30.23 15.81 24.74
CA LEU A 280 -30.32 17.13 24.11
C LEU A 280 -30.98 17.04 22.71
N ASP A 281 -30.45 16.17 21.86
CA ASP A 281 -31.00 15.87 20.53
C ASP A 281 -31.14 14.35 20.34
N PRO A 282 -32.38 13.82 20.27
CA PRO A 282 -32.62 12.39 20.04
C PRO A 282 -32.10 11.86 18.69
N ASN A 283 -31.78 12.73 17.73
CA ASN A 283 -31.16 12.32 16.45
C ASN A 283 -29.67 11.99 16.60
N GLU A 284 -29.03 12.46 17.68
CA GLU A 284 -27.62 12.25 17.99
C GLU A 284 -27.41 11.14 19.05
N ARG A 285 -28.32 10.15 19.06
CA ARG A 285 -28.27 8.97 19.95
C ARG A 285 -27.69 7.74 19.26
#